data_AF-A0AA43C125-F1
#
_entry.id   AF-A0AA43C125-F1
#
_cell.length_a   1.000
_cell.length_b   1.000
_cell.length_c   1.000
_cell.angle_alpha   90.00
_cell.angle_beta   90.00
_cell.angle_gamma   90.00
#
_symmetry.space_group_name_H-M   'P 1'
#
loop_
_entity.id
_entity.type
_entity.pdbx_description
1 polymer ?
#
loop_
_entity_poly.entity_id
_entity_poly.type
_entity_poly.pdbx_seq_one_letter_code
_entity_poly.pdbx_strand_id
1 'polypeptide(L)'
;MADRHHQLMKRTTLVLEEGCMDGVREIAHKESRQISEVVNELLAEGLARRIPRVAPPLELPVFSMGRPRVNLADRDALEQAMES
;
A
#
# COMPACT_ATOMS: atom_id res chain seq x y z
N MET A 1 9.99 -29.75 -5.59
CA MET A 1 11.31 -29.10 -5.53
C MET A 1 11.07 -27.61 -5.67
N ALA A 2 11.05 -26.87 -4.55
CA ALA A 2 10.71 -25.46 -4.54
C ALA A 2 11.93 -24.64 -4.98
N ASP A 3 11.72 -23.88 -6.04
CA ASP A 3 12.65 -22.95 -6.66
C ASP A 3 13.06 -21.89 -5.61
N ARG A 4 14.27 -22.04 -5.05
CA ARG A 4 14.86 -21.01 -4.20
C ARG A 4 15.33 -19.91 -5.14
N HIS A 5 14.45 -18.93 -5.38
CA HIS A 5 14.82 -17.62 -5.90
C HIS A 5 16.02 -17.12 -5.07
N HIS A 6 17.22 -17.21 -5.62
CA HIS A 6 18.42 -16.63 -5.05
C HIS A 6 18.23 -15.11 -5.20
N GLN A 7 17.70 -14.48 -4.16
CA GLN A 7 17.41 -13.05 -4.19
C GLN A 7 18.73 -12.32 -4.42
N LEU A 8 18.86 -11.69 -5.58
CA LEU A 8 20.10 -11.07 -6.04
C LEU A 8 20.33 -9.80 -5.20
N MET A 9 20.96 -9.94 -4.04
CA MET A 9 21.28 -8.82 -3.17
C MET A 9 22.47 -8.05 -3.70
N LYS A 10 22.32 -6.72 -3.82
CA LYS A 10 23.45 -5.83 -4.16
C LYS A 10 24.26 -5.56 -2.90
N ARG A 11 25.59 -5.67 -3.00
CA ARG A 11 26.49 -5.26 -1.93
C ARG A 11 26.70 -3.75 -2.00
N THR A 12 26.38 -3.07 -0.92
CA THR A 12 26.50 -1.62 -0.79
C THR A 12 27.05 -1.30 0.59
N THR A 13 28.02 -0.38 0.64
CA THR A 13 28.55 0.14 1.90
C THR A 13 27.73 1.38 2.26
N LEU A 14 27.16 1.39 3.47
CA LEU A 14 26.39 2.51 4.01
C LEU A 14 27.11 3.06 5.24
N VAL A 15 27.10 4.38 5.39
CA VAL A 15 27.55 5.03 6.63
C VAL A 15 26.36 5.07 7.58
N LEU A 16 26.51 4.48 8.77
CA LEU A 16 25.51 4.46 9.83
C LEU A 16 26.05 5.23 11.04
N GLU A 17 25.20 6.03 11.67
CA GLU A 17 25.53 6.63 12.96
C GLU A 17 25.76 5.53 14.02
N GLU A 18 26.64 5.81 14.99
CA GLU A 18 27.05 4.83 16.00
C GLU A 18 25.86 4.23 16.76
N GLY A 19 24.95 5.09 17.24
CA GLY A 19 23.73 4.64 17.94
C GLY A 19 22.82 3.77 17.08
N CYS A 20 22.75 4.03 15.77
CA CYS A 20 21.99 3.17 14.84
C CYS A 20 22.65 1.81 14.69
N MET A 21 23.98 1.77 14.58
CA MET A 21 24.72 0.52 14.45
C MET A 21 24.61 -0.34 15.72
N ASP A 22 24.65 0.27 16.90
CA ASP A 22 24.51 -0.43 18.17
C ASP A 22 23.10 -1.02 18.35
N GLY A 23 22.06 -0.25 18.03
CA GLY A 23 20.69 -0.76 18.05
C GLY A 23 20.48 -1.94 17.08
N VAL A 24 21.04 -1.85 15.87
CA VAL A 24 20.98 -2.96 14.90
C VAL A 24 21.71 -4.20 15.42
N ARG A 25 22.88 -4.04 16.05
CA ARG A 25 23.64 -5.16 16.64
C ARG A 25 22.85 -5.85 17.76
N GLU A 26 22.22 -5.07 18.63
CA GLU A 26 21.41 -5.61 19.72
C GLU A 26 20.26 -6.47 19.19
N ILE A 27 19.51 -5.97 18.19
CA ILE A 27 18.43 -6.71 17.54
C ILE A 27 18.96 -7.99 16.89
N ALA A 28 20.03 -7.88 16.10
CA ALA A 28 20.64 -9.03 15.42
C ALA A 28 21.09 -10.12 16.42
N HIS A 29 21.69 -9.71 17.54
CA HIS A 29 22.11 -10.62 18.60
C HIS A 29 20.92 -11.28 19.29
N LYS A 30 19.90 -10.49 19.68
CA LYS A 30 18.70 -10.98 20.36
C LYS A 30 17.93 -12.00 19.51
N GLU A 31 17.90 -11.81 18.20
CA GLU A 31 17.17 -12.66 17.27
C GLU A 31 18.05 -13.75 16.63
N SER A 32 19.35 -13.78 16.91
CA SER A 32 20.32 -14.67 16.26
C SER A 32 20.32 -14.57 14.73
N ARG A 33 20.21 -13.33 14.22
CA ARG A 33 20.13 -12.99 12.79
C ARG A 33 21.35 -12.25 12.30
N GLN A 34 21.51 -12.17 10.97
CA GLN A 34 22.60 -11.39 10.38
C GLN A 34 22.29 -9.89 10.44
N ILE A 35 23.30 -9.06 10.71
CA ILE A 35 23.18 -7.58 10.66
C ILE A 35 22.60 -7.11 9.33
N SER A 36 23.02 -7.70 8.22
CA SER A 36 22.53 -7.37 6.88
C SER A 36 21.02 -7.61 6.73
N GLU A 37 20.49 -8.69 7.31
CA GLU A 37 19.05 -8.99 7.27
C GLU A 37 18.26 -7.94 8.04
N VAL A 38 18.70 -7.62 9.26
CA VAL A 38 18.07 -6.61 10.12
C VAL A 38 18.10 -5.22 9.46
N VAL A 39 19.25 -4.81 8.92
CA VAL A 39 19.37 -3.52 8.21
C VAL A 39 18.42 -3.46 7.01
N ASN A 40 18.35 -4.51 6.20
CA ASN A 40 17.47 -4.52 5.02
C ASN A 40 15.99 -4.48 5.42
N GLU A 41 15.59 -5.19 6.47
CA GLU A 41 14.22 -5.16 6.99
C GLU A 41 13.84 -3.76 7.48
N LEU A 42 14.67 -3.14 8.32
CA LEU A 42 14.43 -1.80 8.83
C LEU A 42 14.39 -0.74 7.71
N LEU A 43 15.27 -0.86 6.71
CA LEU A 43 15.24 0.01 5.53
C LEU A 43 13.97 -0.19 4.71
N ALA A 44 13.55 -1.44 4.49
CA ALA A 44 12.33 -1.75 3.75
C ALA A 44 11.10 -1.16 4.45
N GLU A 45 10.99 -1.32 5.78
CA GLU A 45 9.94 -0.70 6.57
C GLU A 45 9.98 0.83 6.50
N GLY A 46 11.15 1.43 6.66
CA GLY A 46 11.34 2.88 6.60
C GLY A 46 10.93 3.45 5.25
N LEU A 47 11.28 2.77 4.16
CA LEU A 47 10.86 3.13 2.80
C LEU A 47 9.34 2.97 2.63
N ALA A 48 8.76 1.86 3.08
CA ALA A 48 7.32 1.61 2.99
C ALA A 48 6.48 2.67 3.72
N ARG A 49 6.99 3.20 4.85
CA ARG A 49 6.35 4.30 5.59
C ARG A 49 6.43 5.64 4.86
N ARG A 50 7.45 5.86 4.02
CA ARG A 50 7.69 7.12 3.29
C ARG A 50 7.08 7.14 1.90
N ILE A 51 6.92 5.98 1.27
CA ILE A 51 6.24 5.88 -0.02
C ILE A 51 4.76 6.14 0.24
N PRO A 52 4.18 7.25 -0.27
CA PRO A 52 2.75 7.47 -0.13
C PRO A 52 2.04 6.29 -0.77
N ARG A 53 1.28 5.55 0.03
CA ARG A 53 0.35 4.55 -0.51
C ARG A 53 -0.65 5.35 -1.33
N VAL A 54 -0.53 5.26 -2.65
CA VAL A 54 -1.62 5.63 -3.54
C VAL A 54 -2.76 4.71 -3.13
N ALA A 55 -3.76 5.27 -2.46
CA ALA A 55 -4.98 4.52 -2.19
C ALA A 55 -5.48 4.03 -3.55
N PRO A 56 -5.84 2.73 -3.68
CA PRO A 56 -6.50 2.29 -4.88
C PRO A 56 -7.71 3.21 -5.11
N PRO A 57 -8.03 3.56 -6.36
CA PRO A 57 -9.18 4.39 -6.64
C PRO A 57 -10.42 3.76 -5.98
N LEU A 58 -11.23 4.57 -5.30
CA LEU A 58 -12.48 4.09 -4.72
C LEU A 58 -13.37 3.62 -5.86
N GLU A 59 -13.59 2.31 -5.94
CA GLU A 59 -14.57 1.74 -6.87
C GLU A 59 -15.97 1.99 -6.32
N LEU A 60 -16.60 3.07 -6.77
CA LEU A 60 -18.01 3.32 -6.49
C LEU A 60 -18.88 2.34 -7.28
N PRO A 61 -19.92 1.75 -6.67
CA PRO A 61 -20.82 0.85 -7.38
C PRO A 61 -21.49 1.61 -8.54
N VAL A 62 -21.34 1.08 -9.75
CA VAL A 62 -22.02 1.60 -10.94
C VAL A 62 -23.27 0.77 -11.17
N PHE A 63 -24.42 1.43 -11.17
CA PHE A 63 -25.71 0.79 -11.43
C PHE A 63 -26.14 1.05 -12.86
N SER A 64 -26.58 0.00 -13.56
CA SER A 64 -27.21 0.15 -14.88
C SER A 64 -28.65 0.66 -14.72
N MET A 65 -28.81 1.99 -14.66
CA MET A 65 -30.10 2.66 -14.44
C MET A 65 -31.05 2.62 -15.66
N GLY A 66 -30.60 2.07 -16.79
CA GLY A 66 -31.40 1.98 -18.01
C GLY A 66 -31.57 3.32 -18.73
N ARG A 67 -32.66 3.47 -19.49
CA ARG A 67 -32.97 4.71 -20.21
C ARG A 67 -33.65 5.71 -19.26
N PRO A 68 -33.23 6.99 -19.25
CA PRO A 68 -33.89 8.01 -18.45
C PRO A 68 -35.35 8.15 -18.88
N ARG A 69 -36.28 8.04 -17.91
CA ARG A 69 -37.73 8.12 -18.15
C ARG A 69 -38.26 9.55 -18.07
N VAL A 70 -37.62 10.40 -17.28
CA VAL A 70 -38.08 11.77 -17.00
C VAL A 70 -36.88 12.71 -16.83
N ASN A 71 -37.06 13.97 -17.22
CA ASN A 71 -36.13 15.04 -16.90
C ASN A 71 -36.44 15.54 -15.49
N LEU A 72 -35.50 15.41 -14.56
CA LEU A 72 -35.68 15.85 -13.16
C LEU A 72 -35.88 17.37 -13.02
N ALA A 73 -35.48 18.16 -14.01
CA ALA A 73 -35.73 19.60 -14.03
C ALA A 73 -37.20 19.95 -14.34
N ASP A 74 -37.99 18.99 -14.85
CA ASP A 74 -39.42 19.13 -15.08
C ASP A 74 -40.18 18.53 -13.90
N ARG A 75 -40.62 19.39 -12.99
CA ARG A 75 -41.29 18.99 -11.75
C ARG A 75 -42.57 18.19 -12.05
N ASP A 76 -43.38 18.66 -12.98
CA ASP A 76 -44.71 18.09 -13.21
C ASP A 76 -44.59 16.71 -13.87
N ALA A 77 -43.63 16.55 -14.80
CA ALA A 77 -43.32 15.24 -15.39
C ALA A 77 -42.75 14.26 -14.36
N LEU A 78 -41.95 14.75 -13.40
CA LEU A 78 -41.40 13.92 -12.32
C LEU A 78 -42.50 13.45 -11.35
N GLU A 79 -43.39 14.35 -10.95
CA GLU A 79 -44.51 14.05 -10.06
C GLU A 79 -45.42 12.96 -10.66
N GLN A 80 -45.78 13.10 -11.93
CA GLN A 80 -46.56 12.08 -12.65
C GLN A 80 -45.87 10.72 -12.72
N ALA A 81 -44.54 10.69 -12.87
CA ALA A 81 -43.77 9.45 -12.93
C ALA A 81 -43.61 8.75 -11.55
N MET A 82 -43.83 9.48 -10.45
CA MET A 82 -43.77 8.94 -9.08
C MET A 82 -45.12 8.42 -8.59
N GLU A 83 -46.23 8.98 -9.07
CA GLU A 83 -47.60 8.61 -8.69
C GLU A 83 -48.20 7.46 -9.53
N SER A 84 -47.50 7.03 -10.59
CA SER A 84 -47.90 5.90 -11.46
C SER A 84 -47.43 4.55 -10.93
#